data_AF-A0A838SJY7-F1
#
_entry.id   AF-A0A838SJY7-F1
#
_cell.length_a   1.000
_cell.length_b   1.000
_cell.length_c   1.000
_cell.angle_alpha   90.00
_cell.angle_beta   90.00
_cell.angle_gamma   90.00
#
_symmetry.space_group_name_H-M   'P 1'
#
loop_
_entity.id
_entity.type
_entity.pdbx_description
1 polymer ?
#
loop_
_entity_poly.entity_id
_entity_poly.type
_entity_poly.pdbx_seq_one_letter_code
_entity_poly.pdbx_strand_id
1 'polypeptide(L)'
;AAGLPYAWARVRIERRGADVRYDVRRRWPQAGDAAARVTVRVGRAITAPDRLETWLTEVPALFRARRAGIIRLPLVHPPWPLHRAAASEVDAGLIAAAGLPHPSSPPASVLWSPGVTARFARPRLDSVGVRR
;
A
#
# COMPACT_ATOMS: atom_id res chain seq x y z
N ALA A 1 -5.10 13.01 -15.48
CA ALA A 1 -4.76 12.00 -14.45
C ALA A 1 -3.27 11.65 -14.51
N ALA A 2 -2.60 11.38 -13.38
CA ALA A 2 -1.15 11.11 -13.34
C ALA A 2 -0.69 9.84 -14.10
N GLY A 3 -1.65 9.04 -14.61
CA GLY A 3 -1.40 7.84 -15.43
C GLY A 3 -0.73 6.70 -14.68
N LEU A 4 -0.75 6.75 -13.35
CA LEU A 4 -0.19 5.74 -12.46
C LEU A 4 -0.86 4.38 -12.73
N PRO A 5 -0.15 3.26 -12.55
CA PRO A 5 -0.66 1.91 -12.85
C PRO A 5 -1.70 1.42 -11.82
N TYR A 6 -2.56 2.31 -11.33
CA TYR A 6 -3.66 1.96 -10.45
C TYR A 6 -4.76 1.26 -11.24
N ALA A 7 -5.37 0.29 -10.55
CA ALA A 7 -6.55 -0.40 -11.02
C ALA A 7 -7.77 0.04 -10.21
N TRP A 8 -8.92 0.11 -10.86
CA TRP A 8 -10.19 0.23 -10.16
C TRP A 8 -10.47 -1.07 -9.42
N ALA A 9 -10.92 -0.96 -8.17
CA ALA A 9 -11.28 -2.09 -7.33
C ALA A 9 -12.54 -1.77 -6.52
N ARG A 10 -13.33 -2.81 -6.21
CA ARG A 10 -14.32 -2.74 -5.13
C ARG A 10 -13.60 -3.09 -3.84
N VAL A 11 -13.69 -2.19 -2.86
CA VAL A 11 -13.15 -2.38 -1.51
C VAL A 11 -14.31 -2.40 -0.52
N ARG A 12 -14.32 -3.37 0.38
CA ARG A 12 -15.23 -3.42 1.53
C ARG A 12 -14.39 -3.52 2.79
N ILE A 13 -14.71 -2.67 3.77
CA ILE A 13 -14.05 -2.65 5.07
C ILE A 13 -15.13 -2.90 6.11
N GLU A 14 -14.94 -3.94 6.93
CA GLU A 14 -15.83 -4.25 8.04
C GLU A 14 -15.06 -4.20 9.33
N ARG A 15 -15.65 -3.59 10.36
CA ARG A 15 -15.06 -3.52 11.69
C ARG A 15 -16.02 -4.10 12.72
N ARG A 16 -15.52 -5.02 13.55
CA ARG A 16 -16.24 -5.62 14.68
C ARG A 16 -15.33 -5.61 15.90
N GLY A 17 -15.56 -4.66 16.80
CA GLY A 17 -14.66 -4.43 17.93
C GLY A 17 -13.23 -4.11 17.46
N ALA A 18 -12.28 -4.95 17.86
CA ALA A 18 -10.88 -4.87 17.47
C ALA A 18 -10.57 -5.53 16.11
N ASP A 19 -11.49 -6.30 15.54
CA ASP A 19 -11.27 -6.96 14.27
C ASP A 19 -11.63 -6.05 13.11
N VAL A 20 -10.73 -5.97 12.12
CA VAL A 20 -10.93 -5.24 10.87
C VAL A 20 -10.67 -6.17 9.71
N ARG A 21 -11.64 -6.27 8.82
CA ARG A 21 -11.58 -7.08 7.61
C ARG A 21 -11.60 -6.19 6.38
N TYR A 22 -10.69 -6.48 5.46
CA TYR A 22 -10.59 -5.86 4.16
C TYR A 22 -10.87 -6.92 3.10
N ASP A 23 -11.85 -6.67 2.24
CA ASP A 23 -12.11 -7.45 1.02
C ASP A 23 -11.90 -6.53 -0.18
N VAL A 24 -10.98 -6.92 -1.08
CA VAL A 24 -10.64 -6.17 -2.29
C VAL A 24 -10.84 -7.05 -3.51
N ARG A 25 -11.52 -6.55 -4.53
CA ARG A 25 -11.64 -7.21 -5.84
C ARG A 25 -11.35 -6.22 -6.96
N ARG A 26 -10.36 -6.53 -7.80
CA ARG A 26 -9.99 -5.70 -8.96
C ARG A 26 -11.12 -5.72 -10.00
N ARG A 27 -11.29 -4.62 -10.73
CA ARG A 27 -12.35 -4.43 -11.73
C ARG A 27 -11.84 -4.03 -13.11
N TRP A 28 -10.87 -3.13 -13.20
CA TRP A 28 -10.34 -2.59 -14.46
C TRP A 28 -8.90 -2.07 -14.23
N PRO A 29 -7.95 -2.05 -15.18
CA PRO A 29 -8.03 -2.35 -16.63
C PRO A 29 -8.04 -3.82 -17.02
N GLN A 30 -7.63 -4.70 -16.10
CA GLN A 30 -7.76 -6.14 -16.27
C GLN A 30 -8.86 -6.60 -15.31
N ALA A 31 -10.05 -6.86 -15.84
CA ALA A 31 -11.13 -7.52 -15.13
C ALA A 31 -10.77 -9.02 -14.96
N GLY A 32 -9.80 -9.31 -14.10
CA GLY A 32 -9.54 -10.67 -13.64
C GLY A 32 -10.11 -10.87 -12.23
N ASP A 33 -10.24 -12.12 -11.80
CA ASP A 33 -10.68 -12.49 -10.45
C ASP A 33 -9.66 -12.17 -9.34
N ALA A 34 -8.71 -11.28 -9.62
CA ALA A 34 -7.71 -10.83 -8.67
C ALA A 34 -8.38 -10.17 -7.47
N ALA A 35 -8.29 -10.87 -6.34
CA ALA A 35 -8.86 -10.48 -5.08
C ALA A 35 -7.81 -10.58 -3.98
N ALA A 36 -8.05 -9.89 -2.88
CA ALA A 36 -7.35 -10.10 -1.63
C ALA A 36 -8.34 -9.98 -0.48
N ARG A 37 -8.04 -10.69 0.59
CA ARG A 37 -8.78 -10.64 1.83
C ARG A 37 -7.81 -10.65 2.98
N VAL A 38 -7.93 -9.65 3.85
CA VAL A 38 -7.07 -9.55 5.02
C VAL A 38 -7.95 -9.27 6.23
N THR A 39 -7.81 -10.09 7.26
CA THR A 39 -8.45 -9.87 8.56
C THR A 39 -7.36 -9.66 9.61
N VAL A 40 -7.42 -8.53 10.31
CA VAL A 40 -6.50 -8.19 11.39
C VAL A 40 -7.24 -7.93 12.68
N ARG A 41 -6.64 -8.31 13.80
CA ARG A 41 -7.02 -7.86 15.14
C ARG A 41 -6.11 -6.71 15.56
N VAL A 42 -6.69 -5.53 15.73
CA VAL A 42 -5.99 -4.32 16.15
C VAL A 42 -5.65 -4.39 17.63
N GLY A 43 -4.40 -4.12 17.96
CA GLY A 43 -3.88 -4.07 19.32
C GLY A 43 -3.50 -2.67 19.76
N ARG A 44 -2.48 -2.60 20.64
CA ARG A 44 -2.02 -1.35 21.24
C ARG A 44 -1.50 -0.35 20.19
N ALA A 45 -1.72 0.93 20.47
CA ALA A 45 -1.07 2.01 19.74
C ALA A 45 0.46 1.94 19.88
N ILE A 46 1.15 2.36 18.84
CA ILE A 46 2.60 2.52 18.81
C ILE A 46 2.88 4.01 18.96
N THR A 47 3.39 4.42 20.11
CA THR A 47 3.68 5.83 20.43
C THR A 47 5.04 6.28 19.90
N ALA A 48 5.97 5.34 19.73
CA ALA A 48 7.29 5.57 19.17
C ALA A 48 7.61 4.44 18.18
N PRO A 49 7.35 4.63 16.88
CA PRO A 49 7.68 3.64 15.86
C PRO A 49 9.18 3.38 15.78
N ASP A 50 9.57 2.12 15.58
CA ASP A 50 10.95 1.76 15.32
C ASP A 50 11.38 2.07 13.87
N ARG A 51 12.65 1.83 13.55
CA ARG A 51 13.21 2.11 12.21
C ARG A 51 12.50 1.37 11.09
N LEU A 52 12.13 0.11 11.31
CA LEU A 52 11.46 -0.70 10.29
C LEU A 52 10.03 -0.20 10.08
N GLU A 53 9.32 0.16 11.14
CA GLU A 53 7.96 0.68 11.10
C GLU A 53 7.89 2.03 10.40
N THR A 54 8.82 2.93 10.72
CA THR A 54 9.00 4.20 10.01
C THR A 54 9.29 3.94 8.54
N TRP A 55 10.25 3.08 8.21
CA TRP A 55 10.61 2.79 6.83
C TRP A 55 9.44 2.19 6.00
N LEU A 56 8.63 1.32 6.59
CA LEU A 56 7.47 0.71 5.92
C LEU A 56 6.33 1.71 5.65
N THR A 57 6.27 2.83 6.37
CA THR A 57 5.11 3.73 6.37
C THR A 57 5.41 5.13 5.85
N GLU A 58 6.68 5.56 5.88
CA GLU A 58 7.13 6.78 5.25
C GLU A 58 7.34 6.56 3.75
N VAL A 59 6.28 6.78 2.98
CA VAL A 59 6.32 6.73 1.52
C VAL A 59 6.58 8.15 0.99
N PRO A 60 7.80 8.49 0.52
CA PRO A 60 8.14 9.88 0.20
C PRO A 60 7.61 10.34 -1.17
N ALA A 61 7.31 9.41 -2.08
CA ALA A 61 6.82 9.70 -3.41
C ALA A 61 6.25 8.45 -4.08
N LEU A 62 5.38 8.67 -5.06
CA LEU A 62 5.05 7.66 -6.07
C LEU A 62 5.92 7.88 -7.32
N PHE A 63 6.25 6.80 -8.00
CA PHE A 63 7.09 6.83 -9.20
C PHE A 63 6.37 6.22 -10.39
N ARG A 64 6.62 6.79 -11.57
CA ARG A 64 6.08 6.28 -12.84
C ARG A 64 7.11 6.39 -13.95
N ALA A 65 7.46 5.26 -14.55
CA ALA A 65 8.28 5.25 -15.75
C ALA A 65 7.54 5.84 -16.96
N ARG A 66 8.27 6.60 -17.79
CA ARG A 66 7.90 7.08 -19.13
C ARG A 66 9.09 6.96 -20.05
N ARG A 67 8.85 7.02 -21.36
CA ARG A 67 9.92 7.02 -22.36
C ARG A 67 10.96 8.13 -22.13
N ALA A 68 10.54 9.29 -21.63
CA ALA A 68 11.40 10.44 -21.38
C ALA A 68 12.07 10.47 -19.99
N GLY A 69 11.84 9.46 -19.12
CA GLY A 69 12.38 9.42 -17.77
C GLY A 69 11.37 8.95 -16.73
N ILE A 70 11.61 9.25 -15.46
CA ILE A 70 10.74 8.86 -14.34
C ILE A 70 9.98 10.09 -13.87
N ILE A 71 8.65 10.00 -13.84
CA ILE A 71 7.85 10.99 -13.12
C ILE A 71 7.85 10.61 -11.64
N ARG A 72 8.35 11.53 -10.81
CA ARG A 72 8.23 11.49 -9.36
C ARG A 72 7.06 12.36 -8.91
N LEU A 73 6.15 11.80 -8.12
CA LEU A 73 5.03 12.50 -7.52
C LEU A 73 5.23 12.52 -5.99
N PRO A 74 5.77 13.62 -5.42
CA PRO A 74 6.03 13.67 -3.98
C PRO A 74 4.75 13.49 -3.18
N LEU A 75 4.82 12.68 -2.12
CA LEU A 75 3.73 12.41 -1.21
C LEU A 75 4.05 13.07 0.13
N VAL A 76 3.13 13.89 0.64
CA VAL A 76 3.25 14.56 1.93
C VAL A 76 2.15 14.07 2.83
N HIS A 77 2.52 13.54 4.00
CA HIS A 77 1.59 13.11 5.04
C HIS A 77 2.22 13.36 6.42
N PRO A 78 1.43 13.60 7.47
CA PRO A 78 1.92 13.50 8.85
C PRO A 78 2.29 12.05 9.19
N PRO A 79 3.03 11.79 10.28
CA PRO A 79 3.28 10.42 10.73
C PRO A 79 1.99 9.62 10.87
N TRP A 80 2.04 8.34 10.51
CA TRP A 80 0.89 7.47 10.63
C TRP A 80 0.58 7.20 12.11
N PRO A 81 -0.69 7.28 12.55
CA PRO A 81 -1.09 6.75 13.85
C PRO A 81 -1.09 5.22 13.76
N LEU A 82 -0.01 4.58 14.21
CA LEU A 82 0.21 3.14 14.06
C LEU A 82 -0.27 2.35 15.28
N HIS A 83 -0.74 1.14 15.03
CA HIS A 83 -1.09 0.13 16.01
C HIS A 83 -0.39 -1.19 15.66
N ARG A 84 -0.01 -1.94 16.70
CA ARG A 84 0.31 -3.36 16.56
C ARG A 84 -0.95 -4.08 16.10
N ALA A 85 -0.82 -5.06 15.22
CA ALA A 85 -1.93 -5.91 14.82
C ALA A 85 -1.47 -7.35 14.64
N ALA A 86 -2.41 -8.28 14.76
CA ALA A 86 -2.19 -9.68 14.41
C ALA A 86 -3.08 -10.02 13.22
N ALA A 87 -2.52 -10.63 12.18
CA ALA A 87 -3.31 -11.10 11.04
C ALA A 87 -3.87 -12.49 11.35
N SER A 88 -5.19 -12.65 11.26
CA SER A 88 -5.86 -13.95 11.40
C SER A 88 -6.18 -14.58 10.04
N GLU A 89 -6.23 -13.77 8.97
CA GLU A 89 -6.43 -14.23 7.60
C GLU A 89 -5.65 -13.31 6.65
N VAL A 90 -4.88 -13.90 5.74
CA VAL A 90 -4.19 -13.20 4.66
C VAL A 90 -4.30 -14.01 3.37
N ASP A 91 -5.26 -13.65 2.54
CA ASP A 91 -5.30 -14.03 1.12
C ASP A 91 -4.64 -12.94 0.29
N ALA A 92 -3.45 -13.25 -0.22
CA ALA A 92 -2.59 -12.35 -0.96
C ALA A 92 -2.72 -12.47 -2.49
N GLY A 93 -3.90 -12.85 -3.01
CA GLY A 93 -4.12 -13.01 -4.46
C GLY A 93 -3.77 -11.79 -5.33
N LEU A 94 -3.76 -10.57 -4.78
CA LEU A 94 -3.31 -9.37 -5.48
C LEU A 94 -1.80 -9.31 -5.73
N ILE A 95 -0.96 -10.02 -4.97
CA ILE A 95 0.49 -10.07 -5.18
C ILE A 95 0.82 -10.75 -6.52
N ALA A 96 0.18 -11.89 -6.78
CA ALA A 96 0.32 -12.59 -8.06
C ALA A 96 -0.19 -11.73 -9.24
N ALA A 97 -1.28 -10.99 -9.04
CA ALA A 97 -1.81 -10.07 -10.06
C ALA A 97 -0.89 -8.86 -10.33
N ALA A 98 0.08 -8.58 -9.44
CA ALA A 98 1.14 -7.60 -9.64
C ALA A 98 2.40 -8.20 -10.32
N GLY A 99 2.38 -9.48 -10.69
CA GLY A 99 3.50 -10.19 -11.33
C GLY A 99 4.56 -10.68 -10.34
N LEU A 100 4.25 -10.73 -9.05
CA LEU A 100 5.15 -11.21 -8.00
C LEU A 100 4.77 -12.63 -7.56
N PRO A 101 5.73 -13.45 -7.08
CA PRO A 101 5.42 -14.77 -6.56
C PRO A 101 4.53 -14.67 -5.31
N HIS A 102 3.69 -15.67 -5.10
CA HIS A 102 2.90 -15.75 -3.88
C HIS A 102 3.83 -15.91 -2.66
N PRO A 103 3.60 -15.22 -1.53
CA PRO A 103 4.43 -15.37 -0.34
C PRO A 103 4.39 -16.82 0.18
N SER A 104 5.56 -17.36 0.54
CA SER A 104 5.68 -18.69 1.14
C SER A 104 5.63 -18.68 2.67
N SER A 105 5.65 -17.51 3.28
CA SER A 105 5.65 -17.33 4.73
C SER A 105 4.63 -16.27 5.18
N PRO A 106 4.21 -16.28 6.45
CA PRO A 106 3.43 -15.18 7.03
C PRO A 106 4.17 -13.83 6.92
N PRO A 107 3.44 -12.70 6.99
CA PRO A 107 4.05 -11.38 7.00
C PRO A 107 5.03 -11.22 8.17
N ALA A 108 6.23 -10.68 7.90
CA ALA A 108 7.21 -10.39 8.94
C ALA A 108 6.79 -9.24 9.88
N SER A 109 5.85 -8.40 9.45
CA SER A 109 5.28 -7.29 10.22
C SER A 109 3.82 -7.10 9.85
N VAL A 110 2.99 -6.78 10.85
CA VAL A 110 1.57 -6.44 10.68
C VAL A 110 1.28 -5.17 11.49
N LEU A 111 1.08 -4.07 10.76
CA LEU A 111 0.74 -2.76 11.30
C LEU A 111 -0.67 -2.39 10.85
N TRP A 112 -1.40 -1.70 11.72
CA TRP A 112 -2.70 -1.12 11.38
C TRP A 112 -2.72 0.37 11.69
N SER A 113 -3.50 1.14 10.93
CA SER A 113 -3.76 2.54 11.20
C SER A 113 -5.22 2.88 10.89
N PRO A 114 -5.86 3.79 11.67
CA PRO A 114 -7.18 4.31 11.32
C PRO A 114 -7.17 5.16 10.04
N GLY A 115 -5.99 5.48 9.49
CA GLY A 115 -5.80 6.23 8.26
C GLY A 115 -5.01 7.52 8.48
N VAL A 116 -4.54 8.08 7.38
CA VAL A 116 -3.85 9.37 7.34
C VAL A 116 -4.30 10.15 6.11
N THR A 117 -4.38 11.47 6.22
CA THR A 117 -4.59 12.34 5.07
C THR A 117 -3.25 12.64 4.41
N ALA A 118 -3.13 12.29 3.13
CA ALA A 118 -1.95 12.52 2.33
C ALA A 118 -2.24 13.45 1.14
N ARG A 119 -1.23 14.19 0.70
CA ARG A 119 -1.33 15.11 -0.44
C ARG A 119 -0.22 14.82 -1.44
N PHE A 120 -0.59 14.80 -2.72
CA PHE A 120 0.39 14.79 -3.80
C PHE A 120 0.84 16.23 -4.10
N ALA A 121 2.15 16.45 -4.09
CA ALA A 121 2.72 17.71 -4.57
C ALA A 121 2.84 17.69 -6.11
N ARG A 122 3.34 18.80 -6.68
CA ARG A 122 3.54 18.94 -8.12
C ARG A 122 4.45 17.80 -8.65
N PRO A 123 4.04 17.06 -9.69
CA PRO A 123 4.89 16.05 -10.32
C PRO A 123 6.17 16.67 -10.86
N ARG A 124 7.28 15.95 -10.73
CA ARG A 124 8.59 16.30 -11.30
C ARG A 124 9.03 15.22 -12.27
N LEU A 125 9.60 15.63 -13.40
CA LEU A 125 10.25 14.71 -14.32
C LEU A 125 11.72 14.63 -13.94
N ASP A 126 12.12 13.47 -13.44
CA ASP A 126 13.52 13.15 -13.24
C ASP A 126 14.02 12.53 -14.55
N SER A 127 14.78 13.32 -15.30
CA SER A 127 15.47 12.85 -16.50
C SER A 127 16.49 11.79 -16.08
N VAL A 128 16.37 10.58 -16.63
CA VAL A 128 17.42 9.58 -16.49
C VAL A 128 18.58 10.06 -17.35
N GLY A 129 19.57 10.70 -16.71
CA GLY A 129 20.82 11.00 -17.37
C GLY A 129 21.44 9.69 -17.82
N VAL A 130 21.42 9.40 -19.12
CA VAL A 130 22.33 8.41 -19.68
C VAL A 130 23.71 9.01 -19.52
N ARG A 131 24.43 8.65 -18.46
CA ARG A 131 25.89 8.75 -18.50
C ARG A 131 26.30 7.74 -19.57
N ARG A 132 26.67 8.26 -20.74
CA ARG A 132 27.47 7.52 -21.71
C ARG A 132 28.89 7.42 -21.18
#